data_AF-A0A6G2I9G2-F1
#
_entry.id   AF-A0A6G2I9G2-F1
#
_cell.length_a   1.000
_cell.length_b   1.000
_cell.length_c   1.000
_cell.angle_alpha   90.00
_cell.angle_beta   90.00
_cell.angle_gamma   90.00
#
_symmetry.space_group_name_H-M   'P 1'
#
loop_
_entity.id
_entity.type
_entity.pdbx_description
1 polymer ?
#
loop_
_entity_poly.entity_id
_entity_poly.type
_entity_poly.pdbx_seq_one_letter_code
_entity_poly.pdbx_strand_id
1 'polypeptide(L)'
;MEWLSAENVVAVGTAVLGIAASGVMVWYERRVPRRKRIGYRVQMDNPIGDDVRLGRANVRAGLFDEAPGMSDATLVLLRVENDGSQGIDRDDYTSPEVHGLTAVFSDRTIRGVSVTQPSDTGHLMDHFTPTRGFGYDGNTLRIPRVPLNRGDHFKLLVLLSGGDVGSEIRLIGGIREGEVHPNRSATPDEKPPLFSRAARLITIMLTVSVLTLATIVVTRDDTRPPIGCAKGTLTLTGSTAFAPVLEEVAKKYERDCEGAAVTVDPHGSTAGVRELAGAGAQHKKGSPPVVALSDGPKPSGLPKLRENRVALSVFALVVNDEVPTRNLSTQDVRRLYRGEIRNWRQLGGPNLPVHLVSRDANSGTRQVFQRRVLGRGEIANSSVDCVHKDDATAPVIRCELDSTEQVLTTVAGLPGAVGYSELNAANRAEGLTPLKLDGDAPSVDAIEHGANAYPYREIEYAYTYGRPPAHSLASSFLTYLSRGNGQDVIRTHGHIPCWTPEGLRLCAED
;
A
#
# COMPACT_ATOMS: atom_id res chain seq x y z
N MET A 1 4.92 2.08 -12.07
CA MET A 1 5.83 1.55 -11.02
C MET A 1 5.58 2.37 -9.75
N GLU A 2 4.52 2.09 -9.02
CA GLU A 2 4.13 2.84 -7.80
C GLU A 2 4.19 1.95 -6.54
N TRP A 3 5.23 1.12 -6.42
CA TRP A 3 5.36 0.26 -5.23
C TRP A 3 6.02 0.99 -4.04
N LEU A 4 6.60 2.18 -4.27
CA LEU A 4 7.25 3.02 -3.26
C LEU A 4 6.26 3.98 -2.59
N SER A 5 5.16 3.47 -2.02
CA SER A 5 4.39 4.26 -1.04
C SER A 5 5.15 4.29 0.29
N ALA A 6 5.01 5.38 1.05
CA ALA A 6 5.64 5.49 2.37
C ALA A 6 5.23 4.33 3.31
N GLU A 7 4.00 3.84 3.17
CA GLU A 7 3.50 2.67 3.90
C GLU A 7 4.20 1.37 3.51
N ASN A 8 4.44 1.15 2.21
CA ASN A 8 5.19 -0.03 1.75
C ASN A 8 6.65 0.01 2.21
N VAL A 9 7.27 1.19 2.28
CA VAL A 9 8.64 1.35 2.79
C VAL A 9 8.72 1.03 4.28
N VAL A 10 7.74 1.46 5.08
CA VAL A 10 7.67 1.13 6.52
C VAL A 10 7.37 -0.35 6.74
N ALA A 11 6.47 -0.95 5.94
CA ALA A 11 6.13 -2.37 6.03
C ALA A 11 7.32 -3.27 5.66
N VAL A 12 8.00 -2.97 4.55
CA VAL A 12 9.22 -3.70 4.13
C VAL A 12 10.35 -3.47 5.13
N GLY A 13 10.52 -2.23 5.60
CA GLY A 13 11.54 -1.89 6.59
C GLY A 13 11.39 -2.66 7.89
N THR A 14 10.17 -2.75 8.43
CA THR A 14 9.89 -3.50 9.66
C THR A 14 10.03 -5.01 9.48
N ALA A 15 9.64 -5.56 8.32
CA ALA A 15 9.84 -6.98 8.00
C ALA A 15 11.33 -7.34 7.90
N VAL A 16 12.14 -6.53 7.21
CA VAL A 16 13.59 -6.73 7.11
C VAL A 16 14.26 -6.65 8.47
N LEU A 17 13.84 -5.71 9.32
CA LEU A 17 14.39 -5.53 10.67
C LEU A 17 14.08 -6.75 11.57
N GLY A 18 12.88 -7.33 11.44
CA GLY A 18 12.50 -8.57 12.12
C GLY A 18 13.33 -9.80 11.67
N ILE A 19 13.60 -9.92 10.37
CA ILE A 19 14.45 -10.98 9.83
C ILE A 19 15.90 -10.81 10.31
N ALA A 20 16.43 -9.58 10.27
CA ALA A 20 17.77 -9.26 10.71
C ALA A 20 17.98 -9.55 12.20
N ALA A 21 17.03 -9.13 13.06
CA ALA A 21 17.06 -9.42 14.50
C ALA A 21 17.07 -10.94 14.77
N SER A 22 16.26 -11.71 14.03
CA SER A 22 16.23 -13.17 14.14
C SER A 22 17.57 -13.80 13.70
N GLY A 23 18.16 -13.30 12.61
CA GLY A 23 19.48 -13.74 12.14
C GLY A 23 20.60 -13.44 13.14
N VAL A 24 20.58 -12.27 13.77
CA VAL A 24 21.55 -11.88 14.83
C VAL A 24 21.42 -12.78 16.05
N MET A 25 20.19 -13.11 16.48
CA MET A 25 19.97 -14.01 17.60
C MET A 25 20.47 -15.43 17.32
N VAL A 26 20.20 -15.96 16.13
CA VAL A 26 20.70 -17.27 15.68
C VAL A 26 22.23 -17.28 15.60
N TRP A 27 22.84 -16.20 15.11
CA TRP A 27 24.29 -16.06 15.07
C TRP A 27 24.90 -16.02 16.48
N TYR A 28 24.28 -15.29 17.40
CA TYR A 28 24.69 -15.19 18.80
C TYR A 28 24.62 -16.56 19.51
N GLU A 29 23.52 -17.30 19.37
CA GLU A 29 23.42 -18.65 19.94
C GLU A 29 24.43 -19.64 19.32
N ARG A 30 24.67 -19.57 18.00
CA ARG A 30 25.66 -20.43 17.33
C ARG A 30 27.10 -20.14 17.74
N ARG A 31 27.41 -18.89 18.06
CA ARG A 31 28.77 -18.46 18.44
C ARG A 31 29.00 -18.51 19.96
N VAL A 32 27.96 -18.61 20.78
CA VAL A 32 28.06 -18.55 22.24
C VAL A 32 27.29 -19.70 22.94
N PRO A 33 27.78 -20.94 22.91
CA PRO A 33 27.50 -21.89 23.99
C PRO A 33 28.61 -21.77 25.03
N ARG A 34 28.31 -21.32 26.25
CA ARG A 34 29.25 -21.27 27.37
C ARG A 34 28.92 -22.39 28.37
N ARG A 35 29.46 -23.59 28.18
CA ARG A 35 29.32 -24.67 29.18
C ARG A 35 30.64 -25.43 29.36
N LYS A 36 31.08 -25.54 30.61
CA LYS A 36 32.18 -26.40 31.05
C LYS A 36 31.62 -27.81 31.24
N ARG A 37 32.18 -28.82 30.57
CA ARG A 37 31.69 -30.21 30.66
C ARG A 37 32.87 -31.16 30.73
N ILE A 38 32.82 -32.11 31.66
CA ILE A 38 33.78 -33.21 31.75
C ILE A 38 33.05 -34.50 31.38
N GLY A 39 33.39 -35.03 30.21
CA GLY A 39 32.96 -36.34 29.77
C GLY A 39 33.93 -37.42 30.26
N TYR A 40 33.42 -38.57 30.70
CA TYR A 40 34.25 -39.74 30.97
C TYR A 40 33.70 -41.00 30.32
N ARG A 41 34.60 -41.89 29.88
CA ARG A 41 34.23 -43.17 29.28
C ARG A 41 35.25 -44.26 29.54
N VAL A 42 34.77 -45.47 29.72
CA VAL A 42 35.57 -46.69 29.80
C VAL A 42 35.92 -47.11 28.38
N GLN A 43 37.19 -46.97 27.99
CA GLN A 43 37.67 -47.37 26.65
C GLN A 43 38.04 -48.85 26.58
N MET A 44 38.40 -49.44 27.71
CA MET A 44 38.79 -50.83 27.86
C MET A 44 38.43 -51.28 29.27
N ASP A 45 37.88 -52.47 29.40
CA ASP A 45 37.67 -53.17 30.67
C ASP A 45 37.84 -54.66 30.36
N ASN A 46 39.07 -55.16 30.51
CA ASN A 46 39.43 -56.51 30.11
C ASN A 46 40.00 -57.29 31.30
N PRO A 47 39.70 -58.59 31.43
CA PRO A 47 40.33 -59.42 32.43
C PRO A 47 41.80 -59.67 32.05
N ILE A 48 42.69 -59.64 33.04
CA ILE A 48 44.11 -59.98 32.93
C ILE A 48 44.30 -61.39 33.50
N GLY A 49 43.97 -62.38 32.68
CA GLY A 49 44.19 -63.80 33.01
C GLY A 49 43.10 -64.41 33.88
N ASP A 50 42.76 -65.64 33.52
CA ASP A 50 41.74 -66.54 34.06
C ASP A 50 40.27 -66.21 33.79
N ASP A 51 39.78 -66.79 32.70
CA ASP A 51 38.36 -67.08 32.47
C ASP A 51 38.11 -68.51 32.99
N VAL A 52 38.13 -68.69 34.32
CA VAL A 52 37.99 -70.02 34.99
C VAL A 52 36.68 -70.71 34.62
N ARG A 53 35.70 -69.99 34.04
CA ARG A 53 34.41 -70.56 33.62
C ARG A 53 34.39 -71.11 32.19
N LEU A 54 35.40 -70.84 31.35
CA LEU A 54 35.43 -71.24 29.94
C LEU A 54 36.52 -72.27 29.56
N GLY A 55 37.28 -72.78 30.55
CA GLY A 55 38.10 -73.99 30.37
C GLY A 55 39.27 -73.88 29.39
N ARG A 56 39.80 -72.69 29.14
CA ARG A 56 40.99 -72.48 28.29
C ARG A 56 42.11 -71.82 29.09
N ALA A 57 43.20 -72.56 29.30
CA ALA A 57 44.41 -72.05 29.93
C ALA A 57 45.17 -71.14 28.95
N ASN A 58 45.27 -69.85 29.26
CA ASN A 58 46.25 -68.96 28.60
C ASN A 58 47.60 -69.10 29.30
N VAL A 59 48.69 -69.09 28.53
CA VAL A 59 50.06 -69.15 29.05
C VAL A 59 50.36 -67.87 29.83
N ARG A 60 50.56 -67.98 31.14
CA ARG A 60 51.09 -66.90 31.98
C ARG A 60 52.61 -66.99 32.06
N ALA A 61 53.27 -65.83 32.06
CA ALA A 61 54.70 -65.69 32.35
C ALA A 61 54.93 -64.38 33.12
N GLY A 62 55.65 -64.44 34.24
CA GLY A 62 56.05 -63.28 35.05
C GLY A 62 55.19 -63.02 36.30
N LEU A 63 55.22 -61.77 36.79
CA LEU A 63 54.72 -61.27 38.10
C LEU A 63 53.24 -61.52 38.45
N PHE A 64 52.44 -62.10 37.54
CA PHE A 64 50.99 -62.27 37.73
C PHE A 64 50.61 -63.54 38.52
N ASP A 65 51.49 -64.54 38.56
CA ASP A 65 51.30 -65.75 39.38
C ASP A 65 51.96 -65.63 40.77
N GLU A 66 52.85 -64.67 40.96
CA GLU A 66 53.67 -64.52 42.18
C GLU A 66 53.11 -63.48 43.18
N ALA A 67 52.18 -62.62 42.75
CA ALA A 67 51.59 -61.58 43.58
C ALA A 67 50.24 -62.01 44.23
N PRO A 68 50.08 -61.97 45.56
CA PRO A 68 48.84 -62.34 46.24
C PRO A 68 47.63 -61.50 45.78
N GLY A 69 46.52 -62.16 45.42
CA GLY A 69 45.26 -61.50 45.09
C GLY A 69 45.12 -60.95 43.67
N MET A 70 45.85 -61.53 42.70
CA MET A 70 45.84 -61.16 41.28
C MET A 70 45.15 -62.19 40.36
N SER A 71 44.48 -63.20 40.94
CA SER A 71 43.81 -64.28 40.21
C SER A 71 42.60 -63.81 39.39
N ASP A 72 42.01 -62.67 39.74
CA ASP A 72 40.84 -62.04 39.12
C ASP A 72 41.13 -60.60 38.66
N ALA A 73 42.38 -60.34 38.25
CA ALA A 73 42.81 -59.01 37.89
C ALA A 73 42.09 -58.50 36.64
N THR A 74 41.66 -57.23 36.62
CA THR A 74 41.08 -56.55 35.45
C THR A 74 41.87 -55.28 35.13
N LEU A 75 41.98 -54.96 33.84
CA LEU A 75 42.62 -53.74 33.35
C LEU A 75 41.57 -52.82 32.76
N VAL A 76 41.43 -51.64 33.36
CA VAL A 76 40.50 -50.61 32.90
C VAL A 76 41.26 -49.42 32.33
N LEU A 77 40.87 -48.96 31.14
CA LEU A 77 41.33 -47.69 30.57
C LEU A 77 40.20 -46.66 30.62
N LEU A 78 40.22 -45.78 31.61
CA LEU A 78 39.25 -44.70 31.79
C LEU A 78 39.76 -43.43 31.09
N ARG A 79 39.04 -42.93 30.08
CA ARG A 79 39.33 -41.64 29.45
C ARG A 79 38.46 -40.56 30.09
N VAL A 80 39.09 -39.47 30.50
CA VAL A 80 38.44 -38.25 31.01
C VAL A 80 38.80 -37.11 30.07
N GLU A 81 37.81 -36.36 29.58
CA GLU A 81 38.00 -35.31 28.58
C GLU A 81 37.12 -34.08 28.84
N ASN A 82 37.57 -32.92 28.40
CA ASN A 82 36.72 -31.73 28.31
C ASN A 82 36.00 -31.72 26.95
N ASP A 83 34.76 -32.21 26.94
CA ASP A 83 33.86 -32.19 25.77
C ASP A 83 32.95 -30.95 25.74
N GLY A 84 33.23 -29.98 26.62
CA GLY A 84 32.60 -28.67 26.66
C GLY A 84 33.17 -27.66 25.67
N SER A 85 32.63 -26.46 25.68
CA SER A 85 33.05 -25.36 24.78
C SER A 85 34.02 -24.38 25.45
N GLN A 86 34.23 -24.48 26.76
CA GLN A 86 35.14 -23.66 27.55
C GLN A 86 36.26 -24.50 28.18
N GLY A 87 37.41 -23.89 28.41
CA GLY A 87 38.45 -24.47 29.26
C GLY A 87 37.96 -24.62 30.70
N ILE A 88 38.54 -25.58 31.40
CA ILE A 88 38.29 -25.87 32.81
C ILE A 88 39.58 -25.58 33.55
N ASP A 89 39.54 -24.64 34.48
CA ASP A 89 40.65 -24.28 35.36
C ASP A 89 40.58 -25.03 36.70
N ARG A 90 41.66 -24.97 37.49
CA ARG A 90 41.72 -25.66 38.79
C ARG A 90 40.64 -25.20 39.77
N ASP A 91 40.23 -23.94 39.67
CA ASP A 91 39.25 -23.33 40.57
C ASP A 91 37.80 -23.62 40.15
N ASP A 92 37.60 -24.26 38.99
CA ASP A 92 36.28 -24.67 38.52
C ASP A 92 35.77 -25.96 39.18
N TYR A 93 36.67 -26.77 39.73
CA TYR A 93 36.31 -27.98 40.45
C TYR A 93 35.65 -27.61 41.79
N THR A 94 34.43 -28.11 42.02
CA THR A 94 33.63 -27.77 43.21
C THR A 94 33.98 -28.61 44.43
N SER A 95 34.85 -29.62 44.28
CA SER A 95 35.27 -30.47 45.39
C SER A 95 35.97 -29.63 46.47
N PRO A 96 35.59 -29.74 47.75
CA PRO A 96 36.31 -29.09 48.84
C PRO A 96 37.66 -29.76 49.13
N GLU A 97 37.90 -30.96 48.59
CA GLU A 97 39.11 -31.74 48.81
C GLU A 97 40.27 -31.29 47.90
N VAL A 98 41.48 -31.77 48.20
CA VAL A 98 42.69 -31.47 47.40
C VAL A 98 42.55 -31.97 45.95
N HIS A 99 41.77 -33.04 45.74
CA HIS A 99 41.48 -33.62 44.44
C HIS A 99 40.17 -33.09 43.85
N GLY A 100 40.05 -33.10 42.52
CA GLY A 100 38.92 -32.52 41.79
C GLY A 100 37.81 -33.52 41.47
N LEU A 101 38.18 -34.76 41.15
CA LEU A 101 37.26 -35.83 40.76
C LEU A 101 37.64 -37.13 41.45
N THR A 102 36.68 -38.04 41.57
CA THR A 102 36.82 -39.31 42.27
C THR A 102 36.22 -40.41 41.42
N ALA A 103 37.04 -41.33 40.90
CA ALA A 103 36.56 -42.50 40.18
C ALA A 103 36.36 -43.67 41.16
N VAL A 104 35.14 -44.19 41.22
CA VAL A 104 34.75 -45.33 42.06
C VAL A 104 34.54 -46.54 41.18
N PHE A 105 35.26 -47.63 41.47
CA PHE A 105 35.17 -48.91 40.77
C PHE A 105 34.34 -49.88 41.62
N SER A 106 33.06 -50.05 41.30
CA SER A 106 32.14 -50.88 42.10
C SER A 106 32.61 -52.34 42.14
N ASP A 107 32.60 -52.94 43.33
CA ASP A 107 32.97 -54.35 43.56
C ASP A 107 34.41 -54.73 43.18
N ARG A 108 35.30 -53.76 42.92
CA ARG A 108 36.72 -53.99 42.57
C ARG A 108 37.66 -53.18 43.44
N THR A 109 38.87 -53.68 43.66
CA THR A 109 39.93 -53.02 44.44
C THR A 109 41.08 -52.59 43.53
N ILE A 110 41.56 -51.35 43.67
CA ILE A 110 42.67 -50.81 42.88
C ILE A 110 43.99 -51.35 43.42
N ARG A 111 44.79 -51.93 42.53
CA ARG A 111 46.15 -52.43 42.79
C ARG A 111 47.23 -51.51 42.24
N GLY A 112 46.92 -50.79 41.17
CA GLY A 112 47.82 -49.81 40.59
C GLY A 112 47.12 -48.90 39.60
N VAL A 113 47.70 -47.74 39.36
CA VAL A 113 47.22 -46.79 38.36
C VAL A 113 48.40 -46.21 37.60
N SER A 114 48.25 -46.10 36.29
CA SER A 114 49.17 -45.41 35.39
C SER A 114 48.38 -44.36 34.61
N VAL A 115 48.95 -43.17 34.48
CA VAL A 115 48.35 -42.08 33.70
C VAL A 115 49.01 -42.07 32.33
N THR A 116 48.21 -42.11 31.28
CA THR A 116 48.68 -42.03 29.89
C THR A 116 47.98 -40.87 29.19
N GLN A 117 48.67 -40.23 28.26
CA GLN A 117 48.15 -39.08 27.54
C GLN A 117 48.62 -39.06 26.08
N PRO A 118 47.91 -38.32 25.21
CA PRO A 118 48.44 -37.89 23.91
C PRO A 118 49.79 -37.17 24.03
N SER A 119 50.61 -37.28 23.00
CA SER A 119 51.97 -36.70 22.96
C SER A 119 52.01 -35.16 23.01
N ASP A 120 50.90 -34.49 22.74
CA ASP A 120 50.75 -33.03 22.66
C ASP A 120 50.26 -32.37 23.98
N THR A 121 49.81 -33.15 24.97
CA THR A 121 49.30 -32.62 26.25
C THR A 121 50.25 -32.84 27.43
N GLY A 122 51.58 -32.84 27.17
CA GLY A 122 52.68 -33.01 28.13
C GLY A 122 52.43 -32.51 29.56
N HIS A 123 52.02 -31.25 29.64
CA HIS A 123 51.81 -30.46 30.86
C HIS A 123 50.74 -30.99 31.81
N LEU A 124 49.83 -31.86 31.36
CA LEU A 124 48.80 -32.43 32.24
C LEU A 124 49.41 -33.38 33.28
N MET A 125 50.55 -34.03 32.99
CA MET A 125 51.18 -35.01 33.89
C MET A 125 51.69 -34.40 35.19
N ASP A 126 52.10 -33.13 35.16
CA ASP A 126 52.60 -32.40 36.34
C ASP A 126 51.52 -32.26 37.44
N HIS A 127 50.25 -32.53 37.10
CA HIS A 127 49.14 -32.53 38.04
C HIS A 127 48.98 -33.84 38.79
N PHE A 128 49.46 -34.97 38.27
CA PHE A 128 49.28 -36.31 38.83
C PHE A 128 50.35 -36.66 39.87
N THR A 129 50.39 -35.90 40.95
CA THR A 129 51.31 -36.13 42.08
C THR A 129 50.56 -36.39 43.38
N PRO A 130 51.12 -37.17 44.33
CA PRO A 130 50.50 -37.39 45.63
C PRO A 130 50.18 -36.09 46.38
N THR A 131 51.05 -35.07 46.26
CA THR A 131 50.86 -33.75 46.88
C THR A 131 49.64 -32.99 46.33
N ARG A 132 49.22 -33.29 45.09
CA ARG A 132 48.03 -32.72 44.45
C ARG A 132 46.78 -33.60 44.63
N GLY A 133 46.85 -34.59 45.52
CA GLY A 133 45.73 -35.47 45.85
C GLY A 133 45.56 -36.66 44.91
N PHE A 134 46.52 -36.91 44.00
CA PHE A 134 46.50 -38.12 43.17
C PHE A 134 46.87 -39.35 43.99
N GLY A 135 46.04 -40.37 43.93
CA GLY A 135 46.28 -41.64 44.61
C GLY A 135 45.00 -42.45 44.72
N TYR A 136 45.11 -43.68 45.18
CA TYR A 136 43.97 -44.57 45.35
C TYR A 136 43.90 -45.11 46.77
N ASP A 137 42.71 -45.49 47.18
CA ASP A 137 42.44 -46.21 48.42
C ASP A 137 41.25 -47.14 48.20
N GLY A 138 41.43 -48.43 48.51
CA GLY A 138 40.44 -49.47 48.21
C GLY A 138 39.96 -49.45 46.76
N ASN A 139 38.68 -49.14 46.55
CA ASN A 139 38.01 -49.08 45.25
C ASN A 139 37.93 -47.67 44.63
N THR A 140 38.57 -46.69 45.26
CA THR A 140 38.40 -45.28 44.95
C THR A 140 39.71 -44.67 44.47
N LEU A 141 39.69 -44.06 43.28
CA LEU A 141 40.81 -43.33 42.68
C LEU A 141 40.55 -41.82 42.76
N ARG A 142 41.39 -41.11 43.50
CA ARG A 142 41.35 -39.65 43.61
C ARG A 142 42.13 -39.03 42.45
N ILE A 143 41.46 -38.17 41.69
CA ILE A 143 41.98 -37.51 40.50
C ILE A 143 42.15 -36.01 40.82
N PRO A 144 43.37 -35.45 40.66
CA PRO A 144 43.68 -34.07 41.00
C PRO A 144 42.86 -33.07 40.16
N ARG A 145 42.87 -31.80 40.56
CA ARG A 145 42.30 -30.70 39.77
C ARG A 145 43.21 -30.43 38.56
N VAL A 146 42.86 -30.98 37.41
CA VAL A 146 43.64 -30.89 36.16
C VAL A 146 43.01 -29.81 35.26
N PRO A 147 43.75 -28.75 34.89
CA PRO A 147 43.27 -27.82 33.87
C PRO A 147 43.06 -28.56 32.55
N LEU A 148 41.91 -28.39 31.90
CA LEU A 148 41.61 -29.03 30.62
C LEU A 148 41.11 -27.98 29.63
N ASN A 149 41.87 -27.70 28.58
CA ASN A 149 41.36 -26.91 27.47
C ASN A 149 40.31 -27.73 26.71
N ARG A 150 39.56 -27.05 25.84
CA ARG A 150 38.56 -27.70 24.99
C ARG A 150 39.21 -28.82 24.16
N GLY A 151 38.73 -30.05 24.33
CA GLY A 151 39.22 -31.23 23.64
C GLY A 151 40.40 -31.94 24.31
N ASP A 152 40.99 -31.35 25.35
CA ASP A 152 42.05 -32.00 26.12
C ASP A 152 41.49 -33.23 26.85
N HIS A 153 42.30 -34.27 26.92
CA HIS A 153 41.94 -35.51 27.60
C HIS A 153 43.17 -36.21 28.18
N PHE A 154 42.95 -36.96 29.24
CA PHE A 154 43.92 -37.90 29.79
C PHE A 154 43.26 -39.27 29.97
N LYS A 155 44.09 -40.30 30.09
CA LYS A 155 43.64 -41.66 30.28
C LYS A 155 44.26 -42.25 31.54
N LEU A 156 43.46 -42.96 32.31
CA LEU A 156 43.86 -43.65 33.52
C LEU A 156 43.79 -45.15 33.22
N LEU A 157 44.95 -45.79 33.15
CA LEU A 157 45.08 -47.24 33.07
C LEU A 157 45.13 -47.77 34.50
N VAL A 158 44.06 -48.43 34.93
CA VAL A 158 43.86 -48.87 36.30
C VAL A 158 43.91 -50.39 36.34
N LEU A 159 44.82 -50.92 37.14
CA LEU A 159 44.91 -52.33 37.48
C LEU A 159 44.04 -52.59 38.71
N LEU A 160 43.06 -53.47 38.56
CA LEU A 160 42.07 -53.81 39.56
C LEU A 160 42.17 -55.30 39.90
N SER A 161 41.73 -55.69 41.10
CA SER A 161 41.50 -57.08 41.53
C SER A 161 40.14 -57.17 42.22
N GLY A 162 39.47 -58.31 42.18
CA GLY A 162 38.08 -58.44 42.65
C GLY A 162 37.06 -57.96 41.63
N GLY A 163 35.88 -58.61 41.63
CA GLY A 163 34.72 -58.26 40.81
C GLY A 163 34.80 -58.77 39.36
N ASP A 164 33.73 -58.52 38.59
CA ASP A 164 33.59 -58.99 37.20
C ASP A 164 33.81 -57.86 36.19
N VAL A 165 34.23 -58.20 34.96
CA VAL A 165 34.25 -57.26 33.83
C VAL A 165 32.86 -56.66 33.62
N GLY A 166 32.78 -55.34 33.37
CA GLY A 166 31.52 -54.62 33.23
C GLY A 166 30.91 -54.07 34.53
N SER A 167 31.49 -54.35 35.72
CA SER A 167 31.16 -53.60 36.95
C SER A 167 31.13 -52.09 36.74
N GLU A 168 30.20 -51.43 37.43
CA GLU A 168 29.96 -50.00 37.27
C GLU A 168 31.19 -49.17 37.66
N ILE A 169 31.56 -48.20 36.82
CA ILE A 169 32.58 -47.20 37.11
C ILE A 169 31.91 -45.82 37.10
N ARG A 170 31.92 -45.15 38.26
CA ARG A 170 31.32 -43.82 38.43
C ARG A 170 32.40 -42.78 38.68
N LEU A 171 32.35 -41.68 37.92
CA LEU A 171 33.18 -40.52 38.17
C LEU A 171 32.36 -39.49 38.94
N ILE A 172 32.73 -39.27 40.20
CA ILE A 172 32.06 -38.36 41.12
C ILE A 172 32.86 -37.06 41.18
N GLY A 173 32.17 -35.93 41.09
CA GLY A 173 32.76 -34.60 41.17
C GLY A 173 31.83 -33.57 40.56
N GLY A 174 32.14 -32.29 40.75
CA GLY A 174 31.35 -31.20 40.22
C GLY A 174 32.21 -30.11 39.60
N ILE A 175 31.62 -29.41 38.64
CA ILE A 175 32.21 -28.26 37.95
C ILE A 175 31.29 -27.08 38.13
N ARG A 176 31.83 -25.93 38.52
CA ARG A 176 31.08 -24.69 38.68
C ARG A 176 30.48 -24.29 37.33
N GLU A 177 29.16 -24.09 37.30
CA GLU A 177 28.41 -23.78 36.07
C GLU A 177 28.63 -24.83 34.95
N GLY A 178 28.91 -26.06 35.35
CA GLY A 178 29.18 -27.19 34.46
C GLY A 178 28.67 -28.52 35.00
N GLU A 179 29.00 -29.60 34.30
CA GLU A 179 28.60 -30.96 34.68
C GLU A 179 29.71 -31.98 34.39
N VAL A 180 29.71 -33.06 35.17
CA VAL A 180 30.48 -34.28 34.91
C VAL A 180 29.49 -35.35 34.47
N HIS A 181 29.70 -35.97 33.31
CA HIS A 181 28.76 -36.97 32.79
C HIS A 181 29.45 -38.14 32.09
N PRO A 182 28.83 -39.33 32.07
CA PRO A 182 29.28 -40.41 31.21
C PRO A 182 29.14 -40.01 29.74
N ASN A 183 30.19 -40.20 28.95
CA ASN A 183 30.20 -39.91 27.52
C ASN A 183 30.02 -41.20 26.71
N ARG A 184 29.10 -41.21 25.74
CA ARG A 184 28.96 -42.28 24.75
C ARG A 184 29.52 -41.76 23.43
N SER A 185 30.43 -42.48 22.78
CA SER A 185 30.94 -42.07 21.48
C SER A 185 29.79 -41.93 20.49
N ALA A 186 29.59 -40.71 19.96
CA ALA A 186 28.77 -40.51 18.76
C ALA A 186 29.36 -41.37 17.64
N THR A 187 28.50 -42.12 16.94
CA THR A 187 28.92 -42.84 15.73
C THR A 187 29.31 -41.82 14.65
N PRO A 188 30.22 -42.14 13.70
CA PRO A 188 30.67 -41.19 12.66
C PRO A 188 29.55 -40.57 11.83
N ASP A 189 28.37 -41.18 11.80
CA ASP A 189 27.19 -40.76 11.04
C ASP A 189 26.17 -39.91 11.82
N GLU A 190 26.34 -39.73 13.13
CA GLU A 190 25.42 -38.91 13.94
C GLU A 190 25.77 -37.42 13.85
N LYS A 191 25.10 -36.72 12.94
CA LYS A 191 25.11 -35.25 12.93
C LYS A 191 24.19 -34.73 14.05
N PRO A 192 24.68 -33.89 14.98
CA PRO A 192 23.82 -33.30 16.00
C PRO A 192 22.74 -32.42 15.33
N PRO A 193 21.53 -32.37 15.89
CA PRO A 193 20.46 -31.54 15.33
C PRO A 193 20.90 -30.08 15.33
N LEU A 194 20.79 -29.44 14.16
CA LEU A 194 21.22 -28.04 13.93
C LEU A 194 20.44 -27.02 14.76
N PHE A 195 19.32 -27.42 15.39
CA PHE A 195 18.45 -26.56 16.18
C PHE A 195 17.89 -27.30 17.39
N SER A 196 17.87 -26.62 18.55
CA SER A 196 17.16 -27.09 19.74
C SER A 196 15.65 -27.12 19.48
N ARG A 197 14.90 -27.93 20.27
CA ARG A 197 13.43 -27.99 20.17
C ARG A 197 12.77 -26.61 20.37
N ALA A 198 13.33 -25.79 21.27
CA ALA A 198 12.87 -24.42 21.52
C ALA A 198 13.10 -23.51 20.31
N ALA A 199 14.30 -23.56 19.70
CA ALA A 199 14.60 -22.79 18.50
C ALA A 199 13.68 -23.16 17.32
N ARG A 200 13.33 -24.45 17.19
CA ARG A 200 12.40 -24.92 16.15
C ARG A 200 10.99 -24.35 16.34
N LEU A 201 10.48 -24.34 17.57
CA LEU A 201 9.15 -23.78 17.89
C LEU A 201 9.09 -22.27 17.64
N ILE A 202 10.11 -21.52 18.08
CA ILE A 202 10.18 -20.07 17.89
C ILE A 202 10.25 -19.72 16.41
N THR A 203 11.05 -20.45 15.63
CA THR A 203 11.16 -20.23 14.18
C THR A 203 9.83 -20.46 13.47
N ILE A 204 9.12 -21.54 13.80
CA ILE A 204 7.79 -21.84 13.24
C ILE A 204 6.80 -20.73 13.58
N MET A 205 6.75 -20.30 14.85
CA MET A 205 5.82 -19.26 15.28
C MET A 205 6.09 -17.93 14.56
N LEU A 206 7.35 -17.52 14.43
CA LEU A 206 7.75 -16.32 13.68
C LEU A 206 7.38 -16.41 12.20
N THR A 207 7.61 -17.55 11.54
CA THR A 207 7.21 -17.72 10.14
C THR A 207 5.69 -17.63 9.96
N VAL A 208 4.91 -18.20 10.87
CA VAL A 208 3.44 -18.10 10.85
C VAL A 208 2.99 -16.65 11.08
N SER A 209 3.61 -15.93 12.01
CA SER A 209 3.34 -14.50 12.24
C SER A 209 3.66 -13.64 11.02
N VAL A 210 4.78 -13.89 10.33
CA VAL A 210 5.14 -13.15 9.10
C VAL A 210 4.16 -13.47 7.95
N LEU A 211 3.80 -14.73 7.76
CA LEU A 211 2.84 -15.15 6.74
C LEU A 211 1.43 -14.57 6.99
N THR A 212 0.99 -14.55 8.25
CA THR A 212 -0.30 -13.94 8.63
C THR A 212 -0.30 -12.43 8.41
N LEU A 213 0.77 -11.72 8.78
CA LEU A 213 0.94 -10.29 8.48
C LEU A 213 0.93 -10.01 6.97
N ALA A 214 1.68 -10.79 6.18
CA ALA A 214 1.70 -10.65 4.72
C ALA A 214 0.30 -10.90 4.11
N THR A 215 -0.42 -11.90 4.63
CA THR A 215 -1.79 -12.20 4.17
C THR A 215 -2.76 -11.07 4.52
N ILE A 216 -2.66 -10.47 5.70
CA ILE A 216 -3.49 -9.32 6.09
C ILE A 216 -3.22 -8.11 5.17
N VAL A 217 -1.96 -7.84 4.83
CA VAL A 217 -1.60 -6.72 3.92
C VAL A 217 -2.12 -6.97 2.50
N VAL A 218 -2.10 -8.21 2.02
CA VAL A 218 -2.57 -8.56 0.66
C VAL A 218 -4.11 -8.66 0.58
N THR A 219 -4.80 -9.01 1.67
CA THR A 219 -6.26 -9.23 1.65
C THR A 219 -7.09 -8.08 2.21
N ARG A 220 -6.51 -7.11 2.92
CA ARG A 220 -7.23 -5.88 3.31
C ARG A 220 -7.27 -4.86 2.16
N ASP A 221 -8.36 -4.88 1.41
CA ASP A 221 -8.86 -3.71 0.66
C ASP A 221 -9.54 -2.70 1.62
N ASP A 222 -8.80 -2.26 2.65
CA ASP A 222 -9.21 -1.16 3.53
C ASP A 222 -8.53 0.16 3.11
N THR A 223 -8.24 0.34 1.81
CA THR A 223 -7.97 1.67 1.28
C THR A 223 -9.26 2.46 1.39
N ARG A 224 -9.38 3.27 2.46
CA ARG A 224 -10.41 4.32 2.51
C ARG A 224 -10.32 5.04 1.18
N PRO A 225 -11.42 5.10 0.41
CA PRO A 225 -11.33 5.64 -0.93
C PRO A 225 -10.87 7.10 -0.79
N PRO A 226 -10.10 7.63 -1.77
CA PRO A 226 -9.58 8.99 -1.72
C PRO A 226 -10.66 9.99 -1.31
N ILE A 227 -10.27 11.07 -0.62
CA ILE A 227 -11.23 12.11 -0.19
C ILE A 227 -12.07 12.54 -1.39
N GLY A 228 -13.39 12.37 -1.30
CA GLY A 228 -14.32 12.68 -2.40
C GLY A 228 -14.77 11.48 -3.21
N CYS A 229 -14.42 10.24 -2.84
CA CYS A 229 -14.93 9.03 -3.46
C CYS A 229 -16.05 8.38 -2.64
N ALA A 230 -17.05 7.86 -3.34
CA ALA A 230 -18.12 7.02 -2.79
C ALA A 230 -18.56 5.99 -3.84
N LYS A 231 -19.24 4.93 -3.39
CA LYS A 231 -19.81 3.88 -4.26
C LYS A 231 -21.28 4.16 -4.56
N GLY A 232 -21.81 3.63 -5.66
CA GLY A 232 -23.22 3.72 -6.05
C GLY A 232 -23.44 4.26 -7.45
N THR A 233 -24.65 4.73 -7.73
CA THR A 233 -25.04 5.32 -9.02
C THR A 233 -25.42 6.79 -8.85
N LEU A 234 -25.13 7.62 -9.87
CA LEU A 234 -25.48 9.03 -9.93
C LEU A 234 -25.83 9.40 -11.37
N THR A 235 -26.93 10.12 -11.57
CA THR A 235 -27.27 10.72 -12.86
C THR A 235 -26.96 12.21 -12.84
N LEU A 236 -26.25 12.68 -13.86
CA LEU A 236 -25.99 14.09 -14.15
C LEU A 236 -26.86 14.50 -15.34
N THR A 237 -27.72 15.50 -15.16
CA THR A 237 -28.68 15.98 -16.16
C THR A 237 -28.55 17.50 -16.36
N GLY A 238 -29.22 18.07 -17.37
CA GLY A 238 -29.33 19.52 -17.54
C GLY A 238 -28.44 20.12 -18.64
N SER A 239 -27.59 21.09 -18.28
CA SER A 239 -26.83 21.93 -19.21
C SER A 239 -26.08 21.13 -20.29
N THR A 240 -26.46 21.36 -21.55
CA THR A 240 -25.75 20.78 -22.71
C THR A 240 -24.42 21.50 -22.96
N ALA A 241 -24.32 22.78 -22.59
CA ALA A 241 -23.11 23.58 -22.73
C ALA A 241 -21.98 23.08 -21.83
N PHE A 242 -22.33 22.44 -20.71
CA PHE A 242 -21.37 21.88 -19.76
C PHE A 242 -21.17 20.36 -19.91
N ALA A 243 -21.86 19.72 -20.86
CA ALA A 243 -21.82 18.27 -21.05
C ALA A 243 -20.40 17.72 -21.26
N PRO A 244 -19.51 18.33 -22.08
CA PRO A 244 -18.15 17.81 -22.28
C PRO A 244 -17.34 17.73 -20.97
N VAL A 245 -17.54 18.71 -20.07
CA VAL A 245 -16.91 18.70 -18.74
C VAL A 245 -17.44 17.54 -17.92
N LEU A 246 -18.77 17.35 -17.89
CA LEU A 246 -19.38 16.29 -17.09
C LEU A 246 -18.97 14.90 -17.56
N GLU A 247 -18.92 14.67 -18.86
CA GLU A 247 -18.49 13.39 -19.43
C GLU A 247 -17.04 13.06 -19.05
N GLU A 248 -16.14 14.02 -19.14
CA GLU A 248 -14.74 13.80 -18.78
C GLU A 248 -14.54 13.65 -17.27
N VAL A 249 -15.19 14.50 -16.46
CA VAL A 249 -15.15 14.39 -15.00
C VAL A 249 -15.77 13.07 -14.55
N ALA A 250 -16.91 12.63 -15.11
CA ALA A 250 -17.54 11.36 -14.80
C ALA A 250 -16.58 10.19 -15.08
N LYS A 251 -16.01 10.12 -16.28
CA LYS A 251 -15.02 9.10 -16.64
C LYS A 251 -13.81 9.11 -15.71
N LYS A 252 -13.32 10.29 -15.32
CA LYS A 252 -12.18 10.41 -14.40
C LYS A 252 -12.55 9.98 -12.99
N TYR A 253 -13.73 10.37 -12.51
CA TYR A 253 -14.25 9.99 -11.21
C TYR A 253 -14.47 8.48 -11.10
N GLU A 254 -15.04 7.83 -12.11
CA GLU A 254 -15.21 6.36 -12.12
C GLU A 254 -13.88 5.60 -12.13
N ARG A 255 -12.85 6.15 -12.81
CA ARG A 255 -11.50 5.59 -12.75
C ARG A 255 -10.83 5.76 -11.39
N ASP A 256 -11.01 6.93 -10.78
CA ASP A 256 -10.38 7.27 -9.50
C ASP A 256 -11.12 6.64 -8.31
N CYS A 257 -12.43 6.36 -8.43
CA CYS A 257 -13.31 5.91 -7.37
C CYS A 257 -13.99 4.57 -7.72
N GLU A 258 -13.35 3.46 -7.34
CA GLU A 258 -13.88 2.12 -7.61
C GLU A 258 -15.29 1.89 -7.05
N GLY A 259 -16.20 1.37 -7.88
CA GLY A 259 -17.59 1.11 -7.53
C GLY A 259 -18.52 2.32 -7.65
N ALA A 260 -18.05 3.43 -8.21
CA ALA A 260 -18.88 4.52 -8.69
C ALA A 260 -19.37 4.25 -10.12
N ALA A 261 -20.62 4.62 -10.41
CA ALA A 261 -21.18 4.66 -11.75
C ALA A 261 -21.92 5.99 -11.95
N VAL A 262 -21.53 6.78 -12.95
CA VAL A 262 -22.03 8.12 -13.21
C VAL A 262 -22.57 8.20 -14.64
N THR A 263 -23.90 8.31 -14.75
CA THR A 263 -24.58 8.50 -16.04
C THR A 263 -24.69 9.98 -16.36
N VAL A 264 -24.29 10.39 -17.56
CA VAL A 264 -24.42 11.77 -18.05
C VAL A 264 -25.50 11.81 -19.13
N ASP A 265 -26.57 12.56 -18.88
CA ASP A 265 -27.77 12.66 -19.75
C ASP A 265 -28.24 14.11 -19.91
N PRO A 266 -27.49 14.95 -20.65
CA PRO A 266 -27.77 16.38 -20.78
C PRO A 266 -28.82 16.65 -21.85
N HIS A 267 -29.87 17.40 -21.50
CA HIS A 267 -30.96 17.74 -22.42
C HIS A 267 -31.57 19.14 -22.14
N GLY A 268 -30.74 20.05 -21.64
CA GLY A 268 -31.08 21.46 -21.39
C GLY A 268 -31.28 21.79 -19.92
N SER A 269 -30.72 22.91 -19.49
CA SER A 269 -30.68 23.38 -18.10
C SER A 269 -32.06 23.40 -17.43
N THR A 270 -33.07 23.94 -18.10
CA THR A 270 -34.43 24.05 -17.54
C THR A 270 -35.15 22.71 -17.50
N ALA A 271 -34.85 21.81 -18.44
CA ALA A 271 -35.40 20.46 -18.43
C ALA A 271 -34.80 19.63 -17.30
N GLY A 272 -33.46 19.61 -17.16
CA GLY A 272 -32.78 18.88 -16.09
C GLY A 272 -33.11 19.39 -14.69
N VAL A 273 -33.27 20.71 -14.50
CA VAL A 273 -33.72 21.27 -13.21
C VAL A 273 -35.15 20.83 -12.85
N ARG A 274 -36.05 20.72 -13.84
CA ARG A 274 -37.42 20.20 -13.63
C ARG A 274 -37.40 18.70 -13.36
N GLU A 275 -36.57 17.94 -14.07
CA GLU A 275 -36.37 16.51 -13.85
C GLU A 275 -35.92 16.25 -12.40
N LEU A 276 -34.88 16.95 -11.95
CA LEU A 276 -34.39 16.88 -10.57
C LEU A 276 -35.48 17.21 -9.54
N ALA A 277 -36.28 18.26 -9.79
CA ALA A 277 -37.39 18.62 -8.92
C ALA A 277 -38.47 17.53 -8.88
N GLY A 278 -38.81 16.93 -10.02
CA GLY A 278 -39.74 15.81 -10.13
C GLY A 278 -39.24 14.56 -9.39
N ALA A 279 -38.00 14.17 -9.63
CA ALA A 279 -37.35 13.05 -8.95
C ALA A 279 -37.31 13.28 -7.43
N GLY A 280 -36.97 14.50 -6.99
CA GLY A 280 -36.95 14.87 -5.59
C GLY A 280 -38.33 14.90 -4.92
N ALA A 281 -39.39 15.28 -5.65
CA ALA A 281 -40.76 15.23 -5.14
C ALA A 281 -41.25 13.80 -4.92
N GLN A 282 -40.79 12.85 -5.74
CA GLN A 282 -41.10 11.42 -5.62
C GLN A 282 -40.23 10.70 -4.57
N HIS A 283 -39.09 11.28 -4.21
CA HIS A 283 -38.16 10.68 -3.25
C HIS A 283 -38.64 10.87 -1.80
N LYS A 284 -39.11 9.78 -1.17
CA LYS A 284 -39.78 9.83 0.16
C LYS A 284 -38.89 10.34 1.30
N LYS A 285 -37.57 10.15 1.23
CA LYS A 285 -36.60 10.61 2.24
C LYS A 285 -35.28 10.98 1.58
N GLY A 286 -34.77 12.17 1.88
CA GLY A 286 -33.44 12.62 1.44
C GLY A 286 -33.42 13.17 0.01
N SER A 287 -32.24 13.12 -0.60
CA SER A 287 -31.98 13.59 -1.97
C SER A 287 -31.93 12.41 -2.94
N PRO A 288 -32.55 12.52 -4.13
CA PRO A 288 -32.36 11.52 -5.17
C PRO A 288 -30.90 11.52 -5.65
N PRO A 289 -30.39 10.41 -6.22
CA PRO A 289 -29.06 10.33 -6.82
C PRO A 289 -29.03 11.03 -8.20
N VAL A 290 -29.48 12.28 -8.25
CA VAL A 290 -29.55 13.11 -9.45
C VAL A 290 -28.97 14.49 -9.11
N VAL A 291 -28.09 14.99 -9.98
CA VAL A 291 -27.57 16.36 -9.94
C VAL A 291 -27.88 17.02 -11.27
N ALA A 292 -28.50 18.20 -11.25
CA ALA A 292 -28.82 18.94 -12.46
C ALA A 292 -27.85 20.11 -12.65
N LEU A 293 -27.18 20.18 -13.79
CA LEU A 293 -26.34 21.31 -14.16
C LEU A 293 -27.15 22.36 -14.90
N SER A 294 -26.88 23.63 -14.65
CA SER A 294 -27.62 24.74 -15.23
C SER A 294 -26.83 26.03 -15.19
N ASP A 295 -26.70 26.67 -16.35
CA ASP A 295 -26.27 28.05 -16.59
C ASP A 295 -27.39 29.08 -16.33
N GLY A 296 -28.45 28.68 -15.63
CA GLY A 296 -29.54 29.54 -15.19
C GLY A 296 -29.68 29.57 -13.66
N PRO A 297 -30.12 30.70 -13.09
CA PRO A 297 -30.34 30.83 -11.64
C PRO A 297 -31.48 29.92 -11.16
N LYS A 298 -31.52 29.63 -9.86
CA LYS A 298 -32.55 28.75 -9.28
C LYS A 298 -33.94 29.32 -9.53
N PRO A 299 -34.85 28.54 -10.11
CA PRO A 299 -36.24 28.96 -10.25
C PRO A 299 -36.86 29.25 -8.88
N SER A 300 -37.53 30.41 -8.74
CA SER A 300 -38.17 30.83 -7.50
C SER A 300 -39.22 29.83 -6.99
N GLY A 301 -39.89 29.13 -7.90
CA GLY A 301 -40.89 28.09 -7.60
C GLY A 301 -40.32 26.77 -7.07
N LEU A 302 -38.99 26.62 -6.97
CA LEU A 302 -38.33 25.36 -6.56
C LEU A 302 -37.46 25.56 -5.30
N PRO A 303 -38.03 25.89 -4.13
CA PRO A 303 -37.29 26.27 -2.92
C PRO A 303 -36.49 25.12 -2.27
N LYS A 304 -36.80 23.88 -2.64
CA LYS A 304 -36.09 22.69 -2.15
C LYS A 304 -34.78 22.44 -2.89
N LEU A 305 -34.55 23.08 -4.03
CA LEU A 305 -33.26 22.99 -4.70
C LEU A 305 -32.18 23.70 -3.89
N ARG A 306 -30.97 23.14 -3.95
CA ARG A 306 -29.76 23.71 -3.37
C ARG A 306 -28.77 23.95 -4.50
N GLU A 307 -28.22 25.15 -4.53
CA GLU A 307 -27.33 25.61 -5.59
C GLU A 307 -25.89 25.42 -5.13
N ASN A 308 -25.07 24.85 -5.98
CA ASN A 308 -23.62 24.78 -5.80
C ASN A 308 -22.99 25.42 -7.02
N ARG A 309 -22.26 26.52 -6.83
CA ARG A 309 -21.55 27.19 -7.92
C ARG A 309 -20.37 26.30 -8.35
N VAL A 310 -20.29 25.93 -9.63
CA VAL A 310 -19.27 25.01 -10.15
C VAL A 310 -18.22 25.77 -10.95
N ALA A 311 -18.65 26.54 -11.94
CA ALA A 311 -17.77 27.28 -12.82
C ALA A 311 -18.44 28.55 -13.35
N LEU A 312 -17.66 29.54 -13.79
CA LEU A 312 -18.12 30.60 -14.68
C LEU A 312 -17.89 30.15 -16.13
N SER A 313 -18.98 30.11 -16.90
CA SER A 313 -18.97 29.80 -18.31
C SER A 313 -18.94 31.08 -19.15
N VAL A 314 -18.07 31.11 -20.14
CA VAL A 314 -18.01 32.17 -21.15
C VAL A 314 -18.66 31.66 -22.42
N PHE A 315 -19.56 32.46 -22.99
CA PHE A 315 -20.27 32.13 -24.21
C PHE A 315 -19.84 33.07 -25.34
N ALA A 316 -20.04 32.64 -26.59
CA ALA A 316 -19.73 33.41 -27.77
C ALA A 316 -20.97 33.54 -28.64
N LEU A 317 -21.16 34.73 -29.22
CA LEU A 317 -21.95 34.86 -30.43
C LEU A 317 -21.07 34.38 -31.59
N VAL A 318 -21.59 33.50 -32.45
CA VAL A 318 -20.86 32.95 -33.59
C VAL A 318 -21.57 33.30 -34.88
N VAL A 319 -20.80 33.56 -35.93
CA VAL A 319 -21.34 33.84 -37.27
C VAL A 319 -20.67 32.92 -38.29
N ASN A 320 -21.42 32.54 -39.31
CA ASN A 320 -20.90 31.82 -40.47
C ASN A 320 -19.70 32.56 -41.11
N ASP A 321 -18.68 31.83 -41.56
CA ASP A 321 -17.44 32.41 -42.08
C ASP A 321 -17.61 33.23 -43.38
N GLU A 322 -18.69 33.02 -44.14
CA GLU A 322 -19.01 33.87 -45.29
C GLU A 322 -19.37 35.30 -44.89
N VAL A 323 -19.62 35.56 -43.59
CA VAL A 323 -19.77 36.91 -43.03
C VAL A 323 -18.46 37.32 -42.36
N PRO A 324 -17.62 38.17 -42.99
CA PRO A 324 -16.31 38.57 -42.50
C PRO A 324 -16.36 39.58 -41.33
N THR A 325 -17.48 39.63 -40.61
CA THR A 325 -17.62 40.46 -39.41
C THR A 325 -16.87 39.82 -38.26
N ARG A 326 -16.13 40.62 -37.48
CA ARG A 326 -15.37 40.15 -36.31
C ARG A 326 -15.78 40.83 -35.01
N ASN A 327 -16.59 41.87 -35.10
CA ASN A 327 -17.07 42.65 -33.96
C ASN A 327 -18.48 43.15 -34.25
N LEU A 328 -19.36 43.05 -33.26
CA LEU A 328 -20.68 43.68 -33.28
C LEU A 328 -20.86 44.51 -32.00
N SER A 329 -21.51 45.66 -32.12
CA SER A 329 -22.01 46.34 -30.93
C SER A 329 -23.14 45.52 -30.32
N THR A 330 -23.28 45.52 -29.00
CA THR A 330 -24.44 44.90 -28.33
C THR A 330 -25.76 45.50 -28.82
N GLN A 331 -25.74 46.77 -29.22
CA GLN A 331 -26.89 47.42 -29.85
C GLN A 331 -27.25 46.77 -31.20
N ASP A 332 -26.27 46.48 -32.05
CA ASP A 332 -26.51 45.82 -33.34
C ASP A 332 -26.94 44.37 -33.17
N VAL A 333 -26.37 43.64 -32.21
CA VAL A 333 -26.85 42.29 -31.85
C VAL A 333 -28.32 42.34 -31.47
N ARG A 334 -28.72 43.30 -30.63
CA ARG A 334 -30.12 43.49 -30.27
C ARG A 334 -30.99 43.80 -31.49
N ARG A 335 -30.57 44.68 -32.39
CA ARG A 335 -31.31 45.00 -33.63
C ARG A 335 -31.45 43.79 -34.56
N LEU A 336 -30.40 42.99 -34.64
CA LEU A 336 -30.34 41.76 -35.44
C LEU A 336 -31.33 40.72 -34.91
N TYR A 337 -31.31 40.43 -33.60
CA TYR A 337 -32.26 39.50 -32.96
C TYR A 337 -33.69 40.04 -32.82
N ARG A 338 -33.93 41.31 -33.17
CA ARG A 338 -35.26 41.90 -33.35
C ARG A 338 -35.77 41.86 -34.80
N GLY A 339 -34.94 41.43 -35.74
CA GLY A 339 -35.28 41.43 -37.18
C GLY A 339 -35.31 42.82 -37.81
N GLU A 340 -34.74 43.83 -37.14
CA GLU A 340 -34.57 45.19 -37.70
C GLU A 340 -33.42 45.20 -38.72
N ILE A 341 -32.42 44.34 -38.51
CA ILE A 341 -31.36 44.04 -39.46
C ILE A 341 -31.69 42.68 -40.09
N ARG A 342 -31.90 42.67 -41.40
CA ARG A 342 -32.36 41.51 -42.16
C ARG A 342 -31.31 40.99 -43.15
N ASN A 343 -30.28 41.79 -43.41
CA ASN A 343 -29.20 41.46 -44.32
C ASN A 343 -27.88 42.05 -43.81
N TRP A 344 -26.79 41.29 -43.94
CA TRP A 344 -25.46 41.67 -43.45
C TRP A 344 -24.91 42.94 -44.09
N ARG A 345 -25.35 43.31 -45.30
CA ARG A 345 -25.00 44.59 -45.93
C ARG A 345 -25.37 45.82 -45.11
N GLN A 346 -26.39 45.71 -44.24
CA GLN A 346 -26.81 46.80 -43.34
C GLN A 346 -25.78 47.06 -42.23
N LEU A 347 -24.84 46.14 -42.03
CA LEU A 347 -23.71 46.22 -41.11
C LEU A 347 -22.36 46.29 -41.86
N GLY A 348 -22.38 46.61 -43.16
CA GLY A 348 -21.17 46.68 -44.00
C GLY A 348 -20.62 45.31 -44.44
N GLY A 349 -21.36 44.23 -44.22
CA GLY A 349 -21.02 42.88 -44.66
C GLY A 349 -21.49 42.55 -46.09
N PRO A 350 -21.41 41.27 -46.49
CA PRO A 350 -21.86 40.80 -47.81
C PRO A 350 -23.39 40.89 -47.95
N ASN A 351 -23.86 40.75 -49.19
CA ASN A 351 -25.29 40.67 -49.49
C ASN A 351 -25.85 39.27 -49.15
N LEU A 352 -25.83 38.92 -47.86
CA LEU A 352 -26.37 37.68 -47.33
C LEU A 352 -27.56 37.97 -46.39
N PRO A 353 -28.68 37.22 -46.49
CA PRO A 353 -29.75 37.31 -45.50
C PRO A 353 -29.25 36.90 -44.12
N VAL A 354 -29.86 37.45 -43.08
CA VAL A 354 -29.59 37.02 -41.69
C VAL A 354 -30.47 35.82 -41.36
N HIS A 355 -29.83 34.74 -40.93
CA HIS A 355 -30.48 33.56 -40.34
C HIS A 355 -30.15 33.49 -38.84
N LEU A 356 -31.16 33.57 -37.99
CA LEU A 356 -31.01 33.43 -36.53
C LEU A 356 -31.13 31.96 -36.14
N VAL A 357 -30.02 31.34 -35.79
CA VAL A 357 -30.00 29.98 -35.27
C VAL A 357 -29.97 30.07 -33.75
N SER A 358 -31.05 29.60 -33.12
CA SER A 358 -31.25 29.73 -31.67
C SER A 358 -31.53 28.37 -31.04
N ARG A 359 -31.65 28.35 -29.72
CA ARG A 359 -32.00 27.15 -28.96
C ARG A 359 -33.47 27.15 -28.55
N ASP A 360 -33.98 25.98 -28.21
CA ASP A 360 -35.30 25.81 -27.62
C ASP A 360 -35.46 26.54 -26.27
N ALA A 361 -36.67 26.51 -25.70
CA ALA A 361 -36.96 27.16 -24.41
C ALA A 361 -36.28 26.47 -23.21
N ASN A 362 -35.77 25.25 -23.37
CA ASN A 362 -35.12 24.49 -22.30
C ASN A 362 -33.66 24.89 -22.09
N SER A 363 -33.04 25.50 -23.10
CA SER A 363 -31.67 26.01 -23.06
C SER A 363 -31.49 27.13 -22.04
N GLY A 364 -30.62 26.93 -21.05
CA GLY A 364 -30.18 28.02 -20.19
C GLY A 364 -29.25 28.98 -20.93
N THR A 365 -28.45 28.51 -21.90
CA THR A 365 -27.57 29.35 -22.73
C THR A 365 -28.35 30.44 -23.48
N ARG A 366 -29.55 30.10 -23.98
CA ARG A 366 -30.53 31.05 -24.52
C ARG A 366 -30.99 32.07 -23.49
N GLN A 367 -31.34 31.60 -22.29
CA GLN A 367 -31.80 32.49 -21.22
C GLN A 367 -30.69 33.45 -20.77
N VAL A 368 -29.44 32.99 -20.73
CA VAL A 368 -28.27 33.84 -20.50
C VAL A 368 -28.14 34.88 -21.60
N PHE A 369 -28.20 34.48 -22.86
CA PHE A 369 -28.12 35.41 -24.00
C PHE A 369 -29.20 36.49 -23.94
N GLN A 370 -30.44 36.07 -23.65
CA GLN A 370 -31.58 36.98 -23.52
C GLN A 370 -31.40 37.98 -22.37
N ARG A 371 -30.91 37.51 -21.20
CA ARG A 371 -30.74 38.34 -20.01
C ARG A 371 -29.53 39.27 -20.10
N ARG A 372 -28.36 38.73 -20.46
CA ARG A 372 -27.07 39.42 -20.40
C ARG A 372 -26.80 40.25 -21.66
N VAL A 373 -27.25 39.81 -22.83
CA VAL A 373 -26.96 40.49 -24.11
C VAL A 373 -28.19 41.22 -24.66
N LEU A 374 -29.29 40.50 -24.88
CA LEU A 374 -30.47 41.08 -25.55
C LEU A 374 -31.29 42.01 -24.66
N GLY A 375 -31.32 41.76 -23.35
CA GLY A 375 -32.17 42.44 -22.37
C GLY A 375 -33.66 42.08 -22.46
N ARG A 376 -34.03 41.11 -23.31
CA ARG A 376 -35.41 40.63 -23.51
C ARG A 376 -35.44 39.31 -24.28
N GLY A 377 -36.63 38.71 -24.40
CA GLY A 377 -36.86 37.53 -25.22
C GLY A 377 -36.63 37.78 -26.72
N GLU A 378 -36.27 36.72 -27.42
CA GLU A 378 -36.17 36.71 -28.89
C GLU A 378 -37.53 36.76 -29.57
N ILE A 379 -37.53 37.06 -30.88
CA ILE A 379 -38.73 36.97 -31.73
C ILE A 379 -39.22 35.52 -31.86
N ALA A 380 -40.46 35.36 -32.33
CA ALA A 380 -41.07 34.04 -32.51
C ALA A 380 -40.27 33.14 -33.46
N ASN A 381 -40.41 31.82 -33.30
CA ASN A 381 -39.89 30.86 -34.28
C ASN A 381 -40.58 31.09 -35.62
N SER A 382 -39.81 31.10 -36.70
CA SER A 382 -40.31 31.39 -38.05
C SER A 382 -39.83 30.40 -39.10
N SER A 383 -39.06 29.38 -38.69
CA SER A 383 -38.54 28.33 -39.55
C SER A 383 -38.27 27.08 -38.73
N VAL A 384 -38.79 25.93 -39.16
CA VAL A 384 -38.47 24.63 -38.59
C VAL A 384 -37.14 24.08 -39.13
N ASP A 385 -36.80 24.37 -40.39
CA ASP A 385 -35.62 23.82 -41.08
C ASP A 385 -34.42 24.78 -41.14
N CYS A 386 -34.53 25.95 -40.51
CA CYS A 386 -33.55 27.06 -40.54
C CYS A 386 -33.32 27.74 -41.89
N VAL A 387 -33.95 27.27 -42.97
CA VAL A 387 -33.68 27.72 -44.35
C VAL A 387 -34.90 28.42 -44.95
N HIS A 388 -36.10 27.89 -44.73
CA HIS A 388 -37.33 28.41 -45.30
C HIS A 388 -38.18 29.08 -44.21
N LYS A 389 -38.81 30.22 -44.53
CA LYS A 389 -39.76 30.86 -43.63
C LYS A 389 -41.09 30.13 -43.66
N ASP A 390 -41.53 29.66 -42.49
CA ASP A 390 -42.88 29.12 -42.28
C ASP A 390 -43.92 30.26 -42.17
N ASP A 391 -43.49 31.42 -41.65
CA ASP A 391 -44.29 32.64 -41.58
C ASP A 391 -43.71 33.70 -42.52
N ALA A 392 -44.44 34.01 -43.59
CA ALA A 392 -44.05 35.01 -44.58
C ALA A 392 -43.98 36.44 -44.00
N THR A 393 -44.67 36.71 -42.89
CA THR A 393 -44.65 38.02 -42.22
C THR A 393 -43.45 38.20 -41.29
N ALA A 394 -42.74 37.10 -40.96
CA ALA A 394 -41.57 37.16 -40.11
C ALA A 394 -40.46 38.02 -40.74
N PRO A 395 -39.84 38.94 -39.99
CA PRO A 395 -38.85 39.87 -40.56
C PRO A 395 -37.57 39.16 -41.02
N VAL A 396 -37.15 38.12 -40.30
CA VAL A 396 -35.95 37.30 -40.56
C VAL A 396 -36.26 35.84 -40.31
N ILE A 397 -35.43 34.93 -40.80
CA ILE A 397 -35.52 33.52 -40.42
C ILE A 397 -34.96 33.36 -39.02
N ARG A 398 -35.73 32.68 -38.18
CA ARG A 398 -35.31 32.21 -36.87
C ARG A 398 -35.78 30.79 -36.68
N CYS A 399 -34.84 29.90 -36.36
CA CYS A 399 -35.12 28.52 -35.98
C CYS A 399 -34.64 28.24 -34.54
N GLU A 400 -35.22 27.20 -33.93
CA GLU A 400 -34.86 26.73 -32.59
C GLU A 400 -34.36 25.28 -32.67
N LEU A 401 -33.23 24.99 -32.00
CA LEU A 401 -32.57 23.68 -31.98
C LEU A 401 -32.34 23.19 -30.54
N ASP A 402 -32.18 21.89 -30.38
CA ASP A 402 -32.23 21.25 -29.06
C ASP A 402 -30.86 21.16 -28.38
N SER A 403 -29.76 21.24 -29.14
CA SER A 403 -28.39 21.13 -28.60
C SER A 403 -27.44 22.23 -29.10
N THR A 404 -26.33 22.43 -28.38
CA THR A 404 -25.26 23.33 -28.83
C THR A 404 -24.64 22.86 -30.14
N GLU A 405 -24.39 21.56 -30.27
CA GLU A 405 -23.80 20.95 -31.47
C GLU A 405 -24.63 21.24 -32.72
N GLN A 406 -25.96 21.12 -32.61
CA GLN A 406 -26.88 21.44 -33.70
C GLN A 406 -26.80 22.92 -34.11
N VAL A 407 -26.71 23.84 -33.14
CA VAL A 407 -26.55 25.28 -33.43
C VAL A 407 -25.24 25.55 -34.17
N LEU A 408 -24.11 25.04 -33.66
CA LEU A 408 -22.80 25.25 -34.29
C LEU A 408 -22.74 24.66 -35.70
N THR A 409 -23.24 23.43 -35.88
CA THR A 409 -23.28 22.77 -37.20
C THR A 409 -24.15 23.56 -38.18
N THR A 410 -25.31 24.04 -37.74
CA THR A 410 -26.22 24.81 -38.60
C THR A 410 -25.62 26.17 -38.96
N VAL A 411 -24.99 26.87 -38.01
CA VAL A 411 -24.31 28.15 -38.29
C VAL A 411 -23.15 27.97 -39.27
N ALA A 412 -22.34 26.92 -39.11
CA ALA A 412 -21.23 26.62 -40.02
C ALA A 412 -21.70 26.31 -41.45
N GLY A 413 -22.83 25.61 -41.60
CA GLY A 413 -23.36 25.17 -42.90
C GLY A 413 -24.26 26.17 -43.62
N LEU A 414 -24.70 27.24 -42.96
CA LEU A 414 -25.71 28.16 -43.50
C LEU A 414 -25.14 29.58 -43.71
N PRO A 415 -24.93 30.00 -44.97
CA PRO A 415 -24.48 31.35 -45.29
C PRO A 415 -25.33 32.44 -44.64
N GLY A 416 -24.67 33.37 -43.95
CA GLY A 416 -25.35 34.46 -43.24
C GLY A 416 -25.99 34.08 -41.90
N ALA A 417 -25.81 32.85 -41.43
CA ALA A 417 -26.28 32.44 -40.11
C ALA A 417 -25.48 33.03 -38.97
N VAL A 418 -26.17 33.30 -37.86
CA VAL A 418 -25.61 33.71 -36.58
C VAL A 418 -26.32 32.95 -35.46
N GLY A 419 -25.54 32.49 -34.50
CA GLY A 419 -26.02 31.75 -33.34
C GLY A 419 -25.11 31.98 -32.16
N TYR A 420 -25.17 31.09 -31.18
CA TYR A 420 -24.38 31.21 -29.96
C TYR A 420 -24.08 29.85 -29.33
N SER A 421 -23.00 29.78 -28.56
CA SER A 421 -22.60 28.59 -27.80
C SER A 421 -21.67 28.98 -26.66
N GLU A 422 -21.29 28.01 -25.83
CA GLU A 422 -20.09 28.10 -25.00
C GLU A 422 -18.83 28.31 -25.86
N LEU A 423 -17.88 29.08 -25.33
CA LEU A 423 -16.70 29.56 -26.05
C LEU A 423 -15.80 28.42 -26.55
N ASN A 424 -15.56 27.40 -25.73
CA ASN A 424 -14.67 26.31 -26.12
C ASN A 424 -15.23 25.49 -27.29
N ALA A 425 -16.54 25.22 -27.31
CA ALA A 425 -17.18 24.56 -28.45
C ALA A 425 -17.15 25.45 -29.71
N ALA A 426 -17.41 26.75 -29.56
CA ALA A 426 -17.30 27.71 -30.66
C ALA A 426 -15.89 27.72 -31.29
N ASN A 427 -14.84 27.71 -30.46
CA ASN A 427 -13.45 27.76 -30.90
C ASN A 427 -12.99 26.47 -31.59
N ARG A 428 -13.65 25.34 -31.33
CA ARG A 428 -13.33 24.04 -31.96
C ARG A 428 -14.13 23.78 -33.24
N ALA A 429 -15.21 24.52 -33.46
CA ALA A 429 -16.03 24.38 -34.65
C ALA A 429 -15.35 25.07 -35.85
N GLU A 430 -15.44 24.44 -37.02
CA GLU A 430 -14.97 24.99 -38.29
C GLU A 430 -16.12 25.61 -39.09
N GLY A 431 -15.83 26.56 -39.98
CA GLY A 431 -16.85 27.20 -40.83
C GLY A 431 -17.64 28.33 -40.15
N LEU A 432 -17.25 28.70 -38.93
CA LEU A 432 -17.82 29.80 -38.17
C LEU A 432 -16.75 30.54 -37.37
N THR A 433 -17.05 31.79 -37.03
CA THR A 433 -16.15 32.66 -36.28
C THR A 433 -16.86 33.22 -35.03
N PRO A 434 -16.25 33.10 -33.84
CA PRO A 434 -16.68 33.84 -32.64
C PRO A 434 -16.55 35.36 -32.82
N LEU A 435 -17.57 36.10 -32.41
CA LEU A 435 -17.63 37.55 -32.52
C LEU A 435 -17.22 38.24 -31.23
N LYS A 436 -16.49 39.35 -31.38
CA LYS A 436 -16.32 40.34 -30.31
C LYS A 436 -17.64 41.10 -30.10
N LEU A 437 -17.90 41.47 -28.84
CA LEU A 437 -19.03 42.32 -28.46
C LEU A 437 -18.49 43.63 -27.89
N ASP A 438 -18.89 44.74 -28.50
CA ASP A 438 -18.44 46.09 -28.10
C ASP A 438 -16.90 46.25 -28.09
N GLY A 439 -16.19 45.50 -28.93
CA GLY A 439 -14.73 45.47 -29.01
C GLY A 439 -14.06 44.40 -28.13
N ASP A 440 -14.77 43.86 -27.15
CA ASP A 440 -14.27 42.84 -26.23
C ASP A 440 -14.40 41.44 -26.84
N ALA A 441 -13.31 40.67 -26.82
CA ALA A 441 -13.32 39.28 -27.26
C ALA A 441 -13.83 38.33 -26.16
N PRO A 442 -14.57 37.27 -26.52
CA PRO A 442 -14.86 36.21 -25.57
C PRO A 442 -13.55 35.51 -25.20
N SER A 443 -13.12 35.64 -23.94
CA SER A 443 -11.86 35.08 -23.45
C SER A 443 -11.97 34.76 -21.98
N VAL A 444 -11.68 33.51 -21.63
CA VAL A 444 -11.59 33.04 -20.24
C VAL A 444 -10.51 33.82 -19.49
N ASP A 445 -9.28 33.83 -20.03
CA ASP A 445 -8.14 34.56 -19.43
C ASP A 445 -8.41 36.05 -19.20
N ALA A 446 -8.94 36.75 -20.20
CA ALA A 446 -9.21 38.18 -20.07
C ALA A 446 -10.28 38.47 -18.99
N ILE A 447 -11.31 37.62 -18.89
CA ILE A 447 -12.33 37.74 -17.86
C ILE A 447 -11.75 37.41 -16.47
N GLU A 448 -10.95 36.35 -16.37
CA GLU A 448 -10.35 35.91 -15.10
C GLU A 448 -9.47 37.00 -14.47
N HIS A 449 -8.68 37.69 -15.31
CA HIS A 449 -7.79 38.77 -14.90
C HIS A 449 -8.43 40.17 -14.93
N GLY A 450 -9.73 40.28 -15.24
CA GLY A 450 -10.45 41.56 -15.29
C GLY A 450 -9.98 42.51 -16.40
N ALA A 451 -9.40 41.97 -17.47
CA ALA A 451 -8.90 42.74 -18.61
C ALA A 451 -10.00 43.22 -19.55
N ASN A 452 -11.19 42.61 -19.54
CA ASN A 452 -12.34 43.06 -20.34
C ASN A 452 -13.70 42.81 -19.66
N ALA A 453 -14.75 43.48 -20.13
CA ALA A 453 -16.08 43.47 -19.55
C ALA A 453 -17.08 42.66 -20.40
N TYR A 454 -16.59 41.62 -21.06
CA TYR A 454 -17.37 40.85 -22.03
C TYR A 454 -18.66 40.30 -21.39
N PRO A 455 -19.86 40.65 -21.92
CA PRO A 455 -21.11 40.53 -21.17
C PRO A 455 -21.71 39.13 -21.18
N TYR A 456 -21.34 38.28 -22.15
CA TYR A 456 -22.01 37.01 -22.37
C TYR A 456 -21.33 35.88 -21.59
N ARG A 457 -21.58 35.88 -20.27
CA ARG A 457 -21.05 34.90 -19.31
C ARG A 457 -22.10 34.61 -18.23
N GLU A 458 -22.03 33.44 -17.62
CA GLU A 458 -22.88 33.07 -16.49
C GLU A 458 -22.28 31.95 -15.64
N ILE A 459 -22.72 31.87 -14.38
CA ILE A 459 -22.36 30.77 -13.48
C ILE A 459 -23.09 29.49 -13.89
N GLU A 460 -22.34 28.41 -14.04
CA GLU A 460 -22.83 27.03 -14.06
C GLU A 460 -23.04 26.53 -12.63
N TYR A 461 -24.28 26.17 -12.33
CA TYR A 461 -24.72 25.65 -11.05
C TYR A 461 -24.93 24.15 -11.11
N ALA A 462 -24.46 23.43 -10.09
CA ALA A 462 -24.90 22.08 -9.78
C ALA A 462 -26.02 22.12 -8.74
N TYR A 463 -27.23 21.82 -9.18
CA TYR A 463 -28.41 21.71 -8.35
C TYR A 463 -28.56 20.32 -7.76
N THR A 464 -28.87 20.27 -6.46
CA THR A 464 -29.39 19.07 -5.78
C THR A 464 -30.77 19.34 -5.23
N TYR A 465 -31.59 18.30 -5.09
CA TYR A 465 -32.84 18.42 -4.35
C TYR A 465 -32.58 18.16 -2.87
N GLY A 466 -32.72 19.17 -2.03
CA GLY A 466 -32.30 19.12 -0.63
C GLY A 466 -30.79 18.97 -0.48
N ARG A 467 -30.36 18.55 0.71
CA ARG A 467 -28.94 18.29 1.01
C ARG A 467 -28.66 16.79 0.86
N PRO A 468 -27.80 16.37 -0.08
CA PRO A 468 -27.46 14.96 -0.21
C PRO A 468 -26.76 14.45 1.06
N PRO A 469 -26.94 13.17 1.44
CA PRO A 469 -26.21 12.59 2.56
C PRO A 469 -24.69 12.73 2.36
N ALA A 470 -23.95 13.01 3.43
CA ALA A 470 -22.50 13.27 3.36
C ALA A 470 -21.69 12.14 2.71
N HIS A 471 -22.15 10.89 2.89
CA HIS A 471 -21.51 9.69 2.33
C HIS A 471 -22.10 9.25 0.98
N SER A 472 -22.99 10.05 0.38
CA SER A 472 -23.58 9.72 -0.92
C SER A 472 -22.62 10.02 -2.07
N LEU A 473 -22.85 9.33 -3.19
CA LEU A 473 -22.15 9.58 -4.45
C LEU A 473 -22.32 11.03 -4.91
N ALA A 474 -23.53 11.59 -4.79
CA ALA A 474 -23.80 12.99 -5.16
C ALA A 474 -22.94 13.99 -4.36
N SER A 475 -22.86 13.84 -3.02
CA SER A 475 -22.04 14.72 -2.18
C SER A 475 -20.54 14.59 -2.49
N SER A 476 -20.10 13.36 -2.77
CA SER A 476 -18.70 13.03 -3.07
C SER A 476 -18.30 13.57 -4.44
N PHE A 477 -19.15 13.40 -5.45
CA PHE A 477 -18.96 13.93 -6.80
C PHE A 477 -18.93 15.47 -6.83
N LEU A 478 -19.83 16.15 -6.09
CA LEU A 478 -19.77 17.61 -5.94
C LEU A 478 -18.47 18.07 -5.29
N THR A 479 -17.97 17.31 -4.30
CA THR A 479 -16.68 17.58 -3.68
C THR A 479 -15.53 17.41 -4.67
N TYR A 480 -15.59 16.37 -5.50
CA TYR A 480 -14.61 16.11 -6.55
C TYR A 480 -14.60 17.23 -7.61
N LEU A 481 -15.76 17.73 -8.02
CA LEU A 481 -15.86 18.91 -8.91
C LEU A 481 -15.21 20.16 -8.31
N SER A 482 -15.34 20.34 -7.00
CA SER A 482 -14.80 21.52 -6.29
C SER A 482 -13.31 21.46 -5.97
N ARG A 483 -12.61 20.35 -6.28
CA ARG A 483 -11.21 20.13 -5.86
C ARG A 483 -10.33 19.55 -6.96
N GLY A 484 -9.10 20.06 -7.07
CA GLY A 484 -7.99 19.48 -7.83
C GLY A 484 -8.40 18.98 -9.22
N ASN A 485 -8.42 17.66 -9.40
CA ASN A 485 -8.77 16.97 -10.64
C ASN A 485 -10.06 17.47 -11.32
N GLY A 486 -11.13 17.75 -10.58
CA GLY A 486 -12.36 18.26 -11.18
C GLY A 486 -12.22 19.68 -11.73
N GLN A 487 -11.46 20.52 -11.02
CA GLN A 487 -11.18 21.90 -11.43
C GLN A 487 -10.27 21.97 -12.66
N ASP A 488 -9.32 21.04 -12.77
CA ASP A 488 -8.42 20.96 -13.93
C ASP A 488 -9.19 20.62 -15.21
N VAL A 489 -10.17 19.71 -15.12
CA VAL A 489 -11.05 19.38 -16.26
C VAL A 489 -11.91 20.59 -16.64
N ILE A 490 -12.51 21.27 -15.66
CA ILE A 490 -13.29 22.50 -15.88
C ILE A 490 -12.47 23.55 -16.65
N ARG A 491 -11.21 23.78 -16.23
CA ARG A 491 -10.29 24.70 -16.92
C ARG A 491 -9.94 24.25 -18.33
N THR A 492 -9.66 22.96 -18.52
CA THR A 492 -9.27 22.38 -19.82
C THR A 492 -10.36 22.55 -20.87
N HIS A 493 -11.63 22.57 -20.44
CA HIS A 493 -12.78 22.85 -21.31
C HIS A 493 -13.15 24.33 -21.41
N GLY A 494 -12.32 25.24 -20.92
CA GLY A 494 -12.50 26.68 -21.12
C GLY A 494 -13.53 27.32 -20.19
N HIS A 495 -13.63 26.85 -18.94
CA HIS A 495 -14.45 27.45 -17.89
C HIS A 495 -13.59 27.85 -16.69
N ILE A 496 -14.02 28.84 -15.91
CA ILE A 496 -13.29 29.29 -14.71
C ILE A 496 -13.88 28.57 -13.48
N PRO A 497 -13.17 27.68 -12.77
CA PRO A 497 -13.73 26.97 -11.63
C PRO A 497 -13.99 27.91 -10.46
N CYS A 498 -15.20 27.86 -9.90
CA CYS A 498 -15.63 28.76 -8.82
C CYS A 498 -14.95 28.49 -7.46
N TRP A 499 -14.21 27.39 -7.32
CA TRP A 499 -13.54 26.98 -6.07
C TRP A 499 -12.02 27.23 -6.10
N THR A 500 -11.58 28.13 -6.98
CA THR A 500 -10.20 28.64 -7.04
C THR A 500 -10.15 30.04 -6.41
N PRO A 501 -9.00 30.54 -5.92
CA PRO A 501 -8.92 31.88 -5.35
C PRO A 501 -9.48 32.97 -6.28
N GLU A 502 -9.15 32.90 -7.58
CA GLU A 502 -9.61 33.83 -8.61
C GLU A 502 -11.10 33.62 -8.94
N GLY A 503 -11.51 32.37 -9.16
CA GLY A 503 -12.89 32.04 -9.50
C GLY A 503 -13.89 32.29 -8.37
N LEU A 504 -13.48 32.16 -7.11
CA LEU A 504 -14.32 32.48 -5.94
C LEU A 504 -14.80 33.93 -5.97
N ARG A 505 -13.93 34.87 -6.38
CA ARG A 505 -14.27 36.29 -6.49
C ARG A 505 -15.26 36.52 -7.63
N LEU A 506 -14.97 36.00 -8.81
CA LEU A 506 -15.81 36.17 -10.00
C LEU A 506 -17.19 35.54 -9.82
N CYS A 507 -17.24 34.32 -9.30
CA CYS A 507 -18.51 33.65 -9.02
C CYS A 507 -19.23 34.22 -7.79
N ALA A 508 -18.67 35.18 -7.06
CA ALA A 508 -19.35 35.89 -5.97
C ALA A 508 -19.92 37.25 -6.39
N GLU A 509 -19.30 37.89 -7.37
CA GLU A 509 -19.69 39.21 -7.92
C GLU A 509 -20.81 39.11 -8.96
N ASP A 510 -20.94 37.98 -9.67
CA ASP A 510 -22.06 37.63 -10.57
C ASP A 510 -23.20 36.88 -9.84
#